data_AF-A0A1Y5P9V4-F1
#
_entry.id   AF-A0A1Y5P9V4-F1
#
_cell.length_a   1.000
_cell.length_b   1.000
_cell.length_c   1.000
_cell.angle_alpha   90.00
_cell.angle_beta   90.00
_cell.angle_gamma   90.00
#
_symmetry.space_group_name_H-M   'P 1'
#
loop_
_entity.id
_entity.type
_entity.pdbx_description
1 polymer ?
#
loop_
_entity_poly.entity_id
_entity_poly.type
_entity_poly.pdbx_seq_one_letter_code
_entity_poly.pdbx_strand_id
1 'polypeptide(L)'
;MAYSGADVEYLRSAATQFDSVASALEGTAKAVNSSVTGPWWGIDSDRFRSQWTGVAQPSVKAAVSALRDGAASLRRNAQEQEQVSNTAGARLGVAAPVGTAQLFAHIDNYNKVGDGVRIEKVLGADGKTRLIVYFQGMNTTDNRTLERNVPLLDGKTDPAVIARIREALKGSPDGAKTDIMLVGFSQGGIDAQNVAAQANGLGFHVTNLVTYGSPIVTPDLNGVQTVHLHGDTSEGVPDLVPASGSIVHSVNTEVPGVSLFTAIVGLANQFPSPDNSVFESRSDVPFRELSDTNYNHTLLYDDVAKDFDKSSDPRFTDVKASMQKFQGTVVDVSPSQ
;
A
#
# COMPACT_ATOMS: atom_id res chain seq x y z
N MET A 1 8.58 26.39 -9.58
CA MET A 1 8.46 26.74 -8.14
C MET A 1 9.10 25.60 -7.38
N ALA A 2 10.13 25.86 -6.57
CA ALA A 2 10.79 24.83 -5.77
C ALA A 2 9.83 24.40 -4.65
N TYR A 3 9.50 23.11 -4.63
CA TYR A 3 8.63 22.52 -3.62
C TYR A 3 9.44 22.39 -2.33
N SER A 4 9.07 23.12 -1.29
CA SER A 4 9.70 22.99 0.03
C SER A 4 9.16 21.72 0.67
N GLY A 5 10.00 20.69 0.79
CA GLY A 5 9.69 19.53 1.62
C GLY A 5 9.40 19.95 3.07
N ALA A 6 8.70 19.10 3.83
CA ALA A 6 8.47 19.37 5.24
C ALA A 6 9.81 19.53 5.98
N ASP A 7 9.85 20.36 7.01
CA ASP A 7 11.07 20.57 7.77
C ASP A 7 11.40 19.30 8.59
N VAL A 8 12.53 18.66 8.26
CA VAL A 8 13.02 17.43 8.91
C VAL A 8 13.24 17.63 10.41
N GLU A 9 13.70 18.82 10.84
CA GLU A 9 13.86 19.14 12.25
C GLU A 9 12.51 19.31 12.95
N TYR A 10 11.53 19.90 12.25
CA TYR A 10 10.17 20.00 12.77
C TYR A 10 9.51 18.62 12.97
N LEU A 11 9.70 17.69 12.02
CA LEU A 11 9.19 16.31 12.15
C LEU A 11 9.84 15.56 13.33
N ARG A 12 11.16 15.70 13.52
CA ARG A 12 11.87 15.11 14.67
C ARG A 12 11.43 15.74 16.00
N SER A 13 11.17 17.04 16.02
CA SER A 13 10.63 17.77 17.18
C SER A 13 9.21 17.29 17.53
N ALA A 14 8.33 17.18 16.53
CA ALA A 14 6.97 16.67 16.72
C ALA A 14 6.96 15.20 17.22
N ALA A 15 7.84 14.35 16.70
CA ALA A 15 8.00 12.97 17.19
C ALA A 15 8.41 12.93 18.67
N THR A 16 9.34 13.81 19.06
CA THR A 16 9.79 13.93 20.46
C THR A 16 8.65 14.43 21.36
N GLN A 17 7.82 15.35 20.86
CA GLN A 17 6.65 15.83 21.60
C GLN A 17 5.61 14.71 21.80
N PHE A 18 5.36 13.88 20.78
CA PHE A 18 4.43 12.74 20.87
C PHE A 18 4.91 11.71 21.90
N ASP A 19 6.20 11.38 21.92
CA ASP A 19 6.77 10.48 22.92
C ASP A 19 6.71 11.06 24.34
N SER A 20 6.90 12.38 24.48
CA SER A 20 6.78 13.08 25.76
C SER A 20 5.33 13.01 26.27
N VAL A 21 4.34 13.23 25.40
CA VAL A 21 2.91 13.14 25.77
C VAL A 21 2.53 11.70 26.10
N ALA A 22 3.00 10.72 25.33
CA ALA A 22 2.79 9.30 25.61
C ALA A 22 3.34 8.91 26.99
N SER A 23 4.55 9.36 27.32
CA SER A 23 5.19 9.10 28.61
C SER A 23 4.47 9.78 29.78
N ALA A 24 4.02 11.02 29.61
CA ALA A 24 3.24 11.75 30.62
C ALA A 24 1.88 11.09 30.88
N LEU A 25 1.21 10.63 29.81
CA LEU A 25 -0.07 9.94 29.90
C LEU A 25 0.08 8.58 30.60
N GLU A 26 1.14 7.82 30.29
CA GLU A 26 1.46 6.57 30.97
C GLU A 26 1.77 6.79 32.46
N GLY A 27 2.52 7.84 32.81
CA GLY A 27 2.79 8.23 34.19
C GLY A 27 1.52 8.60 34.96
N THR A 28 0.63 9.37 34.34
CA THR A 28 -0.68 9.72 34.92
C THR A 28 -1.53 8.47 35.16
N ALA A 29 -1.57 7.54 34.20
CA ALA A 29 -2.29 6.28 34.35
C ALA A 29 -1.73 5.43 35.51
N LYS A 30 -0.40 5.39 35.68
CA LYS A 30 0.24 4.69 36.81
C LYS A 30 -0.15 5.32 38.16
N ALA A 31 -0.16 6.66 38.26
CA ALA A 31 -0.54 7.37 39.46
C ALA A 31 -2.02 7.16 39.83
N VAL A 32 -2.91 7.18 38.84
CA VAL A 32 -4.34 6.84 39.04
C VAL A 32 -4.43 5.38 39.48
N ASN A 33 -3.75 4.46 38.82
CA ASN A 33 -3.78 3.04 39.18
C ASN A 33 -3.33 2.81 40.64
N SER A 34 -2.25 3.45 41.10
CA SER A 34 -1.80 3.34 42.49
C SER A 34 -2.82 3.91 43.49
N SER A 35 -3.49 5.01 43.13
CA SER A 35 -4.52 5.63 43.97
C SER A 35 -5.76 4.74 44.10
N VAL A 36 -6.14 4.08 42.99
CA VAL A 36 -7.27 3.16 42.91
C VAL A 36 -7.03 1.86 43.67
N THR A 37 -5.78 1.40 43.73
CA THR A 37 -5.39 0.20 44.52
C THR A 37 -5.17 0.48 46.01
N GLY A 38 -5.22 1.75 46.44
CA GLY A 38 -5.05 2.13 47.84
C GLY A 38 -6.25 1.82 48.75
N PRO A 39 -6.13 2.07 50.06
CA PRO A 39 -7.20 1.82 51.04
C PRO A 39 -8.35 2.83 50.88
N TRP A 40 -9.24 2.53 49.93
CA TRP A 40 -10.50 3.25 49.67
C TRP A 40 -11.60 2.21 49.48
N TRP A 41 -12.57 2.19 50.37
CA TRP A 41 -13.61 1.14 50.43
C TRP A 41 -15.00 1.72 50.26
N GLY A 42 -15.93 0.87 49.79
CA GLY A 42 -17.33 1.20 49.58
C GLY A 42 -17.74 1.14 48.11
N ILE A 43 -19.05 1.20 47.87
CA ILE A 43 -19.65 0.92 46.57
C ILE A 43 -19.15 1.84 45.43
N ASP A 44 -18.86 3.11 45.74
CA ASP A 44 -18.32 4.05 44.76
C ASP A 44 -16.89 3.71 44.35
N SER A 45 -16.09 3.20 45.28
CA SER A 45 -14.71 2.78 45.01
C SER A 45 -14.67 1.54 44.12
N ASP A 46 -15.60 0.60 44.30
CA ASP A 46 -15.73 -0.60 43.47
C ASP A 46 -16.22 -0.25 42.06
N ARG A 47 -17.19 0.67 41.96
CA ARG A 47 -17.67 1.19 40.68
C ARG A 47 -16.55 1.91 39.91
N PHE A 48 -15.76 2.75 40.59
CA PHE A 48 -14.64 3.44 39.95
C PHE A 48 -13.56 2.46 39.50
N ARG A 49 -13.19 1.47 40.33
CA ARG A 49 -12.26 0.39 39.95
C ARG A 49 -12.71 -0.32 38.69
N SER A 50 -13.98 -0.73 38.63
CA SER A 50 -14.55 -1.40 37.47
C SER A 50 -14.49 -0.53 36.20
N GLN A 51 -14.84 0.76 36.29
CA GLN A 51 -14.76 1.69 35.16
C GLN A 51 -13.31 1.95 34.72
N TRP A 52 -12.40 2.09 35.68
CA TRP A 52 -10.99 2.30 35.44
C TRP A 52 -10.38 1.11 34.70
N THR A 53 -10.53 -0.11 35.22
CA THR A 53 -9.93 -1.32 34.63
C THR A 53 -10.63 -1.74 33.34
N GLY A 54 -11.95 -1.50 33.23
CA GLY A 54 -12.75 -1.94 32.10
C GLY A 54 -12.73 -1.00 30.89
N VAL A 55 -12.58 0.31 31.10
CA VAL A 55 -12.78 1.30 30.03
C VAL A 55 -11.61 2.29 29.94
N ALA A 56 -11.28 2.96 31.04
CA ALA A 56 -10.33 4.07 31.00
C ALA A 56 -8.88 3.58 30.77
N GLN A 57 -8.45 2.54 31.48
CA GLN A 57 -7.10 2.00 31.38
C GLN A 57 -6.80 1.42 29.99
N PRO A 58 -7.68 0.60 29.36
CA PRO A 58 -7.51 0.19 27.97
C PRO A 58 -7.46 1.38 27.00
N SER A 59 -8.34 2.37 27.15
CA SER A 59 -8.38 3.57 26.29
C SER A 59 -7.09 4.39 26.38
N VAL A 60 -6.55 4.54 27.59
CA VAL A 60 -5.28 5.25 27.80
C VAL A 60 -4.11 4.47 27.17
N LYS A 61 -4.08 3.14 27.29
CA LYS A 61 -3.07 2.31 26.61
C LYS A 61 -3.14 2.46 25.08
N ALA A 62 -4.34 2.47 24.52
CA ALA A 62 -4.54 2.69 23.09
C ALA A 62 -4.04 4.06 22.63
N ALA A 63 -4.34 5.12 23.39
CA ALA A 63 -3.84 6.47 23.10
C ALA A 63 -2.30 6.57 23.19
N VAL A 64 -1.68 5.92 24.18
CA VAL A 64 -0.21 5.84 24.31
C VAL A 64 0.40 5.12 23.10
N SER A 65 -0.20 4.02 22.64
CA SER A 65 0.26 3.31 21.44
C SER A 65 0.19 4.22 20.22
N ALA A 66 -0.96 4.84 19.96
CA ALA A 66 -1.16 5.72 18.82
C ALA A 66 -0.17 6.89 18.78
N LEU A 67 0.15 7.48 19.94
CA LEU A 67 1.16 8.54 20.04
C LEU A 67 2.57 8.03 19.70
N ARG A 68 2.95 6.84 20.17
CA ARG A 68 4.25 6.22 19.86
C ARG A 68 4.36 5.81 18.39
N ASP A 69 3.28 5.30 17.82
CA ASP A 69 3.20 4.93 16.40
C ASP A 69 3.31 6.18 15.51
N GLY A 70 2.65 7.27 15.91
CA GLY A 70 2.80 8.59 15.30
C GLY A 70 4.24 9.11 15.39
N ALA A 71 4.88 8.99 16.55
CA ALA A 71 6.28 9.39 16.74
C ALA A 71 7.25 8.58 15.88
N ALA A 72 7.07 7.26 15.80
CA ALA A 72 7.86 6.39 14.93
C ALA A 72 7.69 6.76 13.45
N SER A 73 6.45 7.05 13.03
CA SER A 73 6.14 7.49 11.67
C SER A 73 6.78 8.84 11.34
N LEU A 74 6.71 9.82 12.24
CA LEU A 74 7.36 11.13 12.07
C LEU A 74 8.88 11.01 11.94
N ARG A 75 9.52 10.11 12.71
CA ARG A 75 10.97 9.83 12.59
C ARG A 75 11.34 9.17 11.26
N ARG A 76 10.54 8.19 10.81
CA ARG A 76 10.72 7.57 9.50
C ARG A 76 10.56 8.61 8.39
N ASN A 77 9.50 9.41 8.41
CA ASN A 77 9.30 10.50 7.45
C ASN A 77 10.48 11.48 7.43
N ALA A 78 11.05 11.81 8.59
CA ALA A 78 12.23 12.67 8.69
C ALA A 78 13.49 12.00 8.07
N GLN A 79 13.73 10.71 8.35
CA GLN A 79 14.83 9.94 7.76
C GLN A 79 14.67 9.79 6.25
N GLU A 80 13.44 9.54 5.79
CA GLU A 80 13.10 9.40 4.39
C GLU A 80 13.20 10.73 3.66
N GLN A 81 12.81 11.86 4.24
CA GLN A 81 13.04 13.18 3.64
C GLN A 81 14.52 13.57 3.62
N GLU A 82 15.31 13.13 4.58
CA GLU A 82 16.78 13.28 4.55
C GLU A 82 17.39 12.41 3.44
N GLN A 83 16.91 11.17 3.29
CA GLN A 83 17.32 10.27 2.22
C GLN A 83 16.86 10.76 0.83
N VAL A 84 15.63 11.25 0.72
CA VAL A 84 15.07 11.87 -0.48
C VAL A 84 15.77 13.19 -0.75
N SER A 85 16.13 14.03 0.22
CA SER A 85 16.94 15.24 -0.05
C SER A 85 18.33 14.87 -0.58
N ASN A 86 18.90 13.77 -0.10
CA ASN A 86 20.15 13.21 -0.63
C ASN A 86 19.99 12.52 -2.00
N THR A 87 18.77 12.21 -2.44
CA THR A 87 18.48 11.39 -3.64
C THR A 87 17.68 12.12 -4.74
N ALA A 88 16.87 13.10 -4.38
CA ALA A 88 16.07 13.97 -5.25
C ALA A 88 16.94 14.98 -6.00
N GLY A 89 18.20 15.13 -5.58
CA GLY A 89 19.23 15.76 -6.38
C GLY A 89 19.77 14.91 -7.54
N ALA A 90 19.43 13.61 -7.66
CA ALA A 90 20.16 12.70 -8.55
C ALA A 90 19.38 11.45 -9.03
N ARG A 91 18.39 11.54 -9.94
CA ARG A 91 17.87 10.33 -10.65
C ARG A 91 17.40 10.54 -12.09
N LEU A 92 18.20 11.21 -12.93
CA LEU A 92 18.17 10.96 -14.38
C LEU A 92 19.34 10.00 -14.69
N GLY A 93 19.07 8.84 -15.31
CA GLY A 93 20.13 7.88 -15.67
C GLY A 93 20.30 6.67 -14.72
N VAL A 94 19.32 6.35 -13.88
CA VAL A 94 19.33 5.11 -13.05
C VAL A 94 18.69 3.96 -13.83
N ALA A 95 19.16 2.73 -13.60
CA ALA A 95 18.59 1.53 -14.20
C ALA A 95 17.11 1.37 -13.84
N ALA A 96 16.29 1.05 -14.83
CA ALA A 96 14.89 0.68 -14.64
C ALA A 96 14.77 -0.71 -13.96
N PRO A 97 13.64 -1.00 -13.29
CA PRO A 97 13.45 -2.27 -12.60
C PRO A 97 13.64 -3.49 -13.51
N VAL A 98 14.37 -4.50 -13.02
CA VAL A 98 14.65 -5.75 -13.77
C VAL A 98 13.82 -6.96 -13.32
N GLY A 99 12.97 -6.80 -12.31
CA GLY A 99 12.12 -7.86 -11.75
C GLY A 99 10.99 -7.29 -10.89
N THR A 100 10.06 -8.16 -10.48
CA THR A 100 8.90 -7.77 -9.67
C THR A 100 9.30 -7.24 -8.31
N ALA A 101 10.40 -7.71 -7.70
CA ALA A 101 10.84 -7.18 -6.40
C ALA A 101 11.20 -5.68 -6.48
N GLN A 102 11.88 -5.28 -7.56
CA GLN A 102 12.22 -3.88 -7.78
C GLN A 102 11.00 -3.05 -8.19
N LEU A 103 10.07 -3.63 -8.97
CA LEU A 103 8.80 -2.98 -9.28
C LEU A 103 7.99 -2.70 -8.01
N PHE A 104 7.92 -3.66 -7.08
CA PHE A 104 7.23 -3.48 -5.80
C PHE A 104 7.87 -2.37 -4.96
N ALA A 105 9.20 -2.31 -4.89
CA ALA A 105 9.93 -1.26 -4.18
C ALA A 105 9.73 0.15 -4.77
N HIS A 106 9.29 0.25 -6.03
CA HIS A 106 8.98 1.53 -6.69
C HIS A 106 7.52 1.98 -6.45
N ILE A 107 6.66 1.11 -5.89
CA ILE A 107 5.34 1.53 -5.42
C ILE A 107 5.51 2.38 -4.16
N ASP A 108 4.99 3.61 -4.18
CA ASP A 108 5.13 4.58 -3.10
C ASP A 108 4.17 4.30 -1.92
N ASN A 109 4.14 3.06 -1.42
CA ASN A 109 3.16 2.60 -0.43
C ASN A 109 3.18 3.35 0.91
N TYR A 110 4.27 4.07 1.20
CA TYR A 110 4.48 4.80 2.45
C TYR A 110 4.21 6.31 2.34
N ASN A 111 4.12 6.86 1.13
CA ASN A 111 3.70 8.24 0.93
C ASN A 111 2.18 8.35 1.17
N LYS A 112 1.82 9.02 2.27
CA LYS A 112 0.42 9.18 2.70
C LYS A 112 -0.17 10.55 2.36
N VAL A 113 0.51 11.36 1.55
CA VAL A 113 0.07 12.72 1.20
C VAL A 113 -0.18 12.90 -0.30
N GLY A 114 0.37 12.02 -1.13
CA GLY A 114 0.18 12.05 -2.57
C GLY A 114 -1.09 11.38 -3.08
N ASP A 115 -1.34 11.53 -4.38
CA ASP A 115 -2.41 10.88 -5.14
C ASP A 115 -2.26 9.35 -5.30
N GLY A 116 -1.14 8.76 -4.84
CA GLY A 116 -0.87 7.34 -4.88
C GLY A 116 -0.44 6.79 -6.24
N VAL A 117 -0.07 7.65 -7.19
CA VAL A 117 0.42 7.22 -8.52
C VAL A 117 1.83 7.70 -8.77
N ARG A 118 2.71 6.81 -9.24
CA ARG A 118 4.03 7.14 -9.76
C ARG A 118 4.12 6.69 -11.20
N ILE A 119 4.71 7.50 -12.07
CA ILE A 119 4.92 7.13 -13.49
C ILE A 119 6.40 7.26 -13.81
N GLU A 120 6.99 6.20 -14.33
CA GLU A 120 8.37 6.19 -14.83
C GLU A 120 8.38 6.01 -16.33
N LYS A 121 9.17 6.83 -17.02
CA LYS A 121 9.47 6.65 -18.43
C LYS A 121 10.80 5.94 -18.56
N VAL A 122 10.78 4.81 -19.27
CA VAL A 122 11.96 3.97 -19.48
C VAL A 122 12.37 4.03 -20.94
N LEU A 123 13.65 4.27 -21.18
CA LEU A 123 14.28 4.02 -22.46
C LEU A 123 14.86 2.59 -22.45
N GLY A 124 14.25 1.72 -23.24
CA GLY A 124 14.70 0.34 -23.39
C GLY A 124 16.01 0.21 -24.16
N ALA A 125 16.67 -0.93 -24.04
CA ALA A 125 17.89 -1.23 -24.81
C ALA A 125 17.66 -1.22 -26.34
N ASP A 126 16.40 -1.40 -26.76
CA ASP A 126 15.96 -1.31 -28.15
C ASP A 126 15.68 0.13 -28.63
N GLY A 127 15.98 1.13 -27.79
CA GLY A 127 15.77 2.54 -28.10
C GLY A 127 14.32 3.00 -28.01
N LYS A 128 13.38 2.11 -27.64
CA LYS A 128 11.96 2.47 -27.49
C LYS A 128 11.68 3.03 -26.11
N THR A 129 10.81 4.03 -26.08
CA THR A 129 10.29 4.59 -24.82
C THR A 129 9.09 3.79 -24.36
N ARG A 130 9.01 3.53 -23.05
CA ARG A 130 7.92 2.81 -22.39
C ARG A 130 7.54 3.48 -21.09
N LEU A 131 6.34 3.20 -20.58
CA LEU A 131 5.88 3.72 -19.30
C LEU A 131 5.64 2.59 -18.31
N ILE A 132 6.09 2.77 -17.07
CA ILE A 132 5.67 1.97 -15.92
C ILE A 132 4.84 2.87 -15.01
N VAL A 133 3.60 2.47 -14.74
CA VAL A 133 2.66 3.20 -13.88
C VAL A 133 2.44 2.39 -12.62
N TYR A 134 2.83 2.96 -11.47
CA TYR A 134 2.72 2.34 -10.16
C TYR A 134 1.53 2.92 -9.40
N PHE A 135 0.74 2.06 -8.80
CA PHE A 135 -0.46 2.37 -8.01
C PHE A 135 -0.27 1.87 -6.58
N GLN A 136 -0.26 2.80 -5.64
CA GLN A 136 -0.09 2.51 -4.22
C GLN A 136 -1.35 1.87 -3.60
N GLY A 137 -1.16 1.08 -2.55
CA GLY A 137 -2.25 0.57 -1.70
C GLY A 137 -2.90 1.64 -0.82
N MET A 138 -3.93 1.27 -0.07
CA MET A 138 -4.69 2.23 0.73
C MET A 138 -3.84 3.08 1.69
N ASN A 139 -4.34 4.29 1.89
CA ASN A 139 -3.90 5.19 2.94
C ASN A 139 -5.02 5.33 3.98
N THR A 140 -4.83 4.78 5.17
CA THR A 140 -5.85 4.73 6.24
C THR A 140 -6.19 6.10 6.83
N THR A 141 -5.45 7.16 6.47
CA THR A 141 -5.70 8.54 6.95
C THR A 141 -6.37 9.45 5.91
N ASP A 142 -6.67 8.94 4.71
CA ASP A 142 -7.24 9.77 3.65
C ASP A 142 -8.76 9.58 3.53
N ASN A 143 -9.54 10.63 3.84
CA ASN A 143 -10.99 10.64 3.65
C ASN A 143 -11.42 10.48 2.17
N ARG A 144 -10.51 10.74 1.21
CA ARG A 144 -10.73 10.49 -0.23
C ARG A 144 -10.79 8.99 -0.54
N THR A 145 -10.30 8.13 0.36
CA THR A 145 -10.34 6.67 0.22
C THR A 145 -11.79 6.20 0.09
N LEU A 146 -12.74 6.63 0.92
CA LEU A 146 -14.15 6.20 0.75
C LEU A 146 -14.77 6.63 -0.59
N GLU A 147 -14.57 7.88 -1.01
CA GLU A 147 -15.16 8.44 -2.25
C GLU A 147 -14.54 7.86 -3.52
N ARG A 148 -13.24 7.52 -3.50
CA ARG A 148 -12.53 6.88 -4.61
C ARG A 148 -12.85 5.39 -4.68
N ASN A 149 -12.99 4.70 -3.54
CA ASN A 149 -13.12 3.23 -3.48
C ASN A 149 -14.43 2.69 -4.02
N VAL A 150 -15.55 3.40 -3.82
CA VAL A 150 -16.87 2.91 -4.23
C VAL A 150 -16.99 2.85 -5.77
N PRO A 151 -16.63 3.89 -6.54
CA PRO A 151 -16.59 3.83 -8.00
C PRO A 151 -15.62 2.80 -8.60
N LEU A 152 -14.47 2.54 -7.94
CA LEU A 152 -13.46 1.60 -8.43
C LEU A 152 -13.95 0.15 -8.43
N LEU A 153 -14.82 -0.21 -7.49
CA LEU A 153 -15.45 -1.54 -7.46
C LEU A 153 -16.51 -1.73 -8.54
N ASP A 154 -17.11 -0.64 -9.03
CA ASP A 154 -17.96 -0.62 -10.22
C ASP A 154 -17.13 -0.65 -11.53
N GLY A 155 -15.82 -0.86 -11.43
CA GLY A 155 -14.92 -0.90 -12.58
C GLY A 155 -14.59 0.47 -13.18
N LYS A 156 -14.87 1.59 -12.50
CA LYS A 156 -14.54 2.93 -13.00
C LYS A 156 -13.06 3.25 -12.79
N THR A 157 -12.53 4.18 -13.59
CA THR A 157 -11.15 4.69 -13.45
C THR A 157 -11.13 6.08 -12.84
N ASP A 158 -10.08 6.41 -12.09
CA ASP A 158 -9.86 7.76 -11.56
C ASP A 158 -9.43 8.74 -12.69
N PRO A 159 -10.23 9.77 -13.03
CA PRO A 159 -9.91 10.71 -14.09
C PRO A 159 -8.60 11.47 -13.91
N ALA A 160 -8.19 11.75 -12.66
CA ALA A 160 -6.94 12.44 -12.36
C ALA A 160 -5.73 11.56 -12.72
N VAL A 161 -5.81 10.27 -12.38
CA VAL A 161 -4.79 9.28 -12.76
C VAL A 161 -4.70 9.14 -14.28
N ILE A 162 -5.85 9.05 -14.97
CA ILE A 162 -5.88 8.99 -16.44
C ILE A 162 -5.22 10.23 -17.05
N ALA A 163 -5.48 11.42 -16.50
CA ALA A 163 -4.86 12.67 -16.98
C ALA A 163 -3.34 12.65 -16.83
N ARG A 164 -2.81 12.11 -15.72
CA ARG A 164 -1.37 11.96 -15.50
C ARG A 164 -0.71 11.00 -16.49
N ILE A 165 -1.35 9.87 -16.77
CA ILE A 165 -0.86 8.91 -17.78
C ILE A 165 -0.83 9.58 -19.16
N ARG A 166 -1.89 10.30 -19.54
CA ARG A 166 -1.93 11.06 -20.80
C ARG A 166 -0.83 12.11 -20.87
N GLU A 167 -0.55 12.81 -19.78
CA GLU A 167 0.53 13.79 -19.73
C GLU A 167 1.90 13.13 -19.93
N ALA A 168 2.16 12.00 -19.27
CA ALA A 168 3.39 11.24 -19.46
C ALA A 168 3.58 10.73 -20.91
N LEU A 169 2.48 10.41 -21.60
CA LEU A 169 2.49 9.97 -23.00
C LEU A 169 2.79 11.08 -24.00
N LYS A 170 2.46 12.35 -23.74
CA LYS A 170 2.70 13.47 -24.68
C LYS A 170 4.18 13.61 -25.06
N GLY A 171 5.08 13.26 -24.16
CA GLY A 171 6.53 13.30 -24.38
C GLY A 171 7.13 12.00 -24.93
N SER A 172 6.32 10.99 -25.24
CA SER A 172 6.80 9.69 -25.73
C SER A 172 6.76 9.65 -27.27
N PRO A 173 7.84 9.25 -27.96
CA PRO A 173 7.89 9.23 -29.43
C PRO A 173 6.77 8.42 -30.09
N ASP A 174 6.37 7.32 -29.45
CA ASP A 174 5.32 6.42 -29.95
C ASP A 174 3.90 6.86 -29.55
N GLY A 175 3.76 7.94 -28.77
CA GLY A 175 2.47 8.48 -28.33
C GLY A 175 1.55 7.40 -27.76
N ALA A 176 0.34 7.27 -28.30
CA ALA A 176 -0.65 6.27 -27.88
C ALA A 176 -0.22 4.80 -28.07
N LYS A 177 0.83 4.54 -28.87
CA LYS A 177 1.39 3.19 -29.08
C LYS A 177 2.50 2.83 -28.10
N THR A 178 2.85 3.76 -27.20
CA THR A 178 3.85 3.54 -26.14
C THR A 178 3.40 2.38 -25.26
N ASP A 179 4.23 1.34 -25.13
CA ASP A 179 3.94 0.22 -24.24
C ASP A 179 3.84 0.70 -22.79
N ILE A 180 2.74 0.33 -22.12
CA ILE A 180 2.50 0.62 -20.72
C ILE A 180 2.49 -0.67 -19.90
N MET A 181 3.21 -0.68 -18.79
CA MET A 181 3.08 -1.64 -17.71
C MET A 181 2.37 -0.97 -16.54
N LEU A 182 1.32 -1.62 -16.03
CA LEU A 182 0.61 -1.20 -14.83
C LEU A 182 1.03 -2.09 -13.66
N VAL A 183 1.34 -1.48 -12.53
CA VAL A 183 1.91 -2.14 -11.35
C VAL A 183 1.14 -1.67 -10.12
N GLY A 184 0.44 -2.55 -9.40
CA GLY A 184 -0.42 -2.12 -8.30
C GLY A 184 -0.38 -3.02 -7.06
N PHE A 185 -0.46 -2.42 -5.88
CA PHE A 185 -0.52 -3.16 -4.62
C PHE A 185 -1.86 -2.96 -3.91
N SER A 186 -2.43 -4.02 -3.34
CA SER A 186 -3.67 -3.95 -2.56
C SER A 186 -4.77 -3.26 -3.38
N GLN A 187 -5.36 -2.18 -2.88
CA GLN A 187 -6.29 -1.36 -3.66
C GLN A 187 -5.71 -0.83 -4.99
N GLY A 188 -4.44 -0.40 -5.02
CA GLY A 188 -3.83 0.09 -6.26
C GLY A 188 -3.76 -0.97 -7.35
N GLY A 189 -3.80 -2.26 -6.98
CA GLY A 189 -3.94 -3.35 -7.96
C GLY A 189 -5.33 -3.43 -8.59
N ILE A 190 -6.40 -3.03 -7.88
CA ILE A 190 -7.73 -2.85 -8.47
C ILE A 190 -7.71 -1.70 -9.48
N ASP A 191 -7.08 -0.58 -9.13
CA ASP A 191 -6.95 0.58 -10.03
C ASP A 191 -6.22 0.19 -11.32
N ALA A 192 -5.09 -0.52 -11.17
CA ALA A 192 -4.33 -1.03 -12.29
C ALA A 192 -5.16 -1.96 -13.20
N GLN A 193 -5.95 -2.87 -12.62
CA GLN A 193 -6.87 -3.75 -13.36
C GLN A 193 -7.94 -2.96 -14.13
N ASN A 194 -8.58 -1.99 -13.48
CA ASN A 194 -9.62 -1.16 -14.12
C ASN A 194 -9.06 -0.32 -15.28
N VAL A 195 -7.86 0.24 -15.11
CA VAL A 195 -7.16 0.96 -16.18
C VAL A 195 -6.81 0.02 -17.33
N ALA A 196 -6.33 -1.20 -17.05
CA ALA A 196 -6.04 -2.20 -18.07
C ALA A 196 -7.31 -2.58 -18.86
N ALA A 197 -8.42 -2.84 -18.16
CA ALA A 197 -9.68 -3.25 -18.77
C ALA A 197 -10.26 -2.18 -19.71
N GLN A 198 -10.02 -0.90 -19.40
CA GLN A 198 -10.49 0.24 -20.19
C GLN A 198 -9.44 0.80 -21.15
N ALA A 199 -8.23 0.22 -21.21
CA ALA A 199 -7.08 0.78 -21.91
C ALA A 199 -7.38 1.18 -23.36
N ASN A 200 -8.09 0.32 -24.11
CA ASN A 200 -8.47 0.58 -25.49
C ASN A 200 -9.35 1.82 -25.64
N GLY A 201 -10.37 1.99 -24.79
CA GLY A 201 -11.25 3.16 -24.78
C GLY A 201 -10.55 4.44 -24.31
N LEU A 202 -9.52 4.28 -23.48
CA LEU A 202 -8.69 5.38 -22.97
C LEU A 202 -7.59 5.80 -23.96
N GLY A 203 -7.33 5.00 -24.99
CA GLY A 203 -6.27 5.20 -25.98
C GLY A 203 -4.88 4.81 -25.47
N PHE A 204 -4.81 3.84 -24.56
CA PHE A 204 -3.58 3.35 -23.94
C PHE A 204 -3.19 1.98 -24.50
N HIS A 205 -1.90 1.79 -24.79
CA HIS A 205 -1.35 0.49 -25.18
C HIS A 205 -0.78 -0.24 -23.95
N VAL A 206 -1.68 -0.74 -23.10
CA VAL A 206 -1.32 -1.54 -21.93
C VAL A 206 -0.94 -2.95 -22.40
N THR A 207 0.24 -3.40 -22.00
CA THR A 207 0.80 -4.69 -22.43
C THR A 207 1.20 -5.59 -21.28
N ASN A 208 1.36 -5.03 -20.07
CA ASN A 208 1.69 -5.77 -18.87
C ASN A 208 0.89 -5.27 -17.68
N LEU A 209 0.47 -6.20 -16.83
CA LEU A 209 -0.18 -5.94 -15.55
C LEU A 209 0.48 -6.79 -14.47
N VAL A 210 0.97 -6.15 -13.41
CA VAL A 210 1.58 -6.82 -12.26
C VAL A 210 0.86 -6.34 -11.00
N THR A 211 0.29 -7.25 -10.23
CA THR A 211 -0.37 -6.88 -8.96
C THR A 211 0.18 -7.66 -7.78
N TYR A 212 0.17 -7.04 -6.60
CA TYR A 212 0.66 -7.62 -5.35
C TYR A 212 -0.43 -7.53 -4.31
N GLY A 213 -0.83 -8.67 -3.72
CA GLY A 213 -1.84 -8.70 -2.65
C GLY A 213 -3.10 -7.92 -2.98
N SER A 214 -3.50 -7.95 -4.26
CA SER A 214 -4.63 -7.21 -4.78
C SER A 214 -5.79 -8.17 -4.99
N PRO A 215 -7.02 -7.76 -4.70
CA PRO A 215 -8.19 -8.50 -5.14
C PRO A 215 -8.19 -8.55 -6.68
N ILE A 216 -8.54 -9.70 -7.24
CA ILE A 216 -8.70 -9.86 -8.68
C ILE A 216 -10.15 -9.53 -9.02
N VAL A 217 -10.37 -8.39 -9.66
CA VAL A 217 -11.71 -7.86 -10.02
C VAL A 217 -11.99 -7.97 -11.51
N THR A 218 -10.96 -8.22 -12.32
CA THR A 218 -11.08 -8.45 -13.77
C THR A 218 -10.30 -9.73 -14.11
N PRO A 219 -10.86 -10.63 -14.94
CA PRO A 219 -10.08 -11.75 -15.49
C PRO A 219 -8.87 -11.26 -16.29
N ASP A 220 -7.86 -12.13 -16.46
CA ASP A 220 -6.71 -11.83 -17.31
C ASP A 220 -7.16 -11.38 -18.70
N LEU A 221 -6.63 -10.23 -19.15
CA LEU A 221 -7.04 -9.59 -20.38
C LEU A 221 -6.23 -10.14 -21.56
N ASN A 222 -6.91 -10.50 -22.64
CA ASN A 222 -6.24 -10.92 -23.86
C ASN A 222 -5.32 -9.80 -24.40
N GLY A 223 -4.06 -10.14 -24.69
CA GLY A 223 -3.04 -9.20 -25.14
C GLY A 223 -2.32 -8.44 -24.01
N VAL A 224 -2.72 -8.63 -22.75
CA VAL A 224 -2.04 -8.07 -21.58
C VAL A 224 -1.37 -9.20 -20.80
N GLN A 225 -0.05 -9.18 -20.77
CA GLN A 225 0.74 -10.16 -20.02
C GLN A 225 0.62 -9.87 -18.52
N THR A 226 -0.09 -10.74 -17.82
CA THR A 226 -0.56 -10.48 -16.45
C THR A 226 0.11 -11.42 -15.45
N VAL A 227 0.41 -10.91 -14.25
CA VAL A 227 0.70 -11.74 -13.08
C VAL A 227 0.11 -11.12 -11.83
N HIS A 228 -0.58 -11.94 -11.04
CA HIS A 228 -1.08 -11.61 -9.71
C HIS A 228 -0.22 -12.33 -8.67
N LEU A 229 0.56 -11.58 -7.90
CA LEU A 229 1.42 -12.12 -6.84
C LEU A 229 0.64 -12.15 -5.53
N HIS A 230 0.46 -13.34 -4.98
CA HIS A 230 -0.22 -13.59 -3.72
C HIS A 230 0.77 -14.21 -2.72
N GLY A 231 0.73 -13.72 -1.48
CA GLY A 231 1.61 -14.18 -0.41
C GLY A 231 0.87 -14.93 0.67
N ASP A 232 1.55 -15.92 1.24
CA ASP A 232 1.20 -16.50 2.54
C ASP A 232 2.25 -16.07 3.57
N THR A 233 1.86 -16.02 4.85
CA THR A 233 2.82 -15.90 5.96
C THR A 233 3.68 -17.14 6.08
N SER A 234 4.74 -17.08 6.89
CA SER A 234 5.66 -18.21 7.15
C SER A 234 4.93 -19.47 7.64
N GLU A 235 3.81 -19.30 8.34
CA GLU A 235 2.96 -20.37 8.86
C GLU A 235 1.98 -20.93 7.81
N GLY A 236 1.96 -20.37 6.59
CA GLY A 236 1.03 -20.71 5.52
C GLY A 236 -0.36 -20.11 5.72
N VAL A 237 -0.48 -19.00 6.47
CA VAL A 237 -1.73 -18.24 6.54
C VAL A 237 -1.81 -17.37 5.30
N PRO A 238 -2.83 -17.51 4.44
CA PRO A 238 -2.97 -16.67 3.27
C PRO A 238 -3.06 -15.19 3.64
N ASP A 239 -2.49 -14.32 2.81
CA ASP A 239 -2.69 -12.88 2.95
C ASP A 239 -4.18 -12.57 2.87
N LEU A 240 -4.75 -12.22 4.02
CA LEU A 240 -6.06 -11.62 4.15
C LEU A 240 -6.00 -10.20 3.62
N VAL A 241 -5.87 -10.06 2.29
CA VAL A 241 -6.23 -8.83 1.62
C VAL A 241 -7.64 -8.49 2.14
N PRO A 242 -7.95 -7.22 2.52
CA PRO A 242 -9.25 -6.76 3.02
C PRO A 242 -10.46 -6.97 2.07
N ALA A 243 -10.34 -7.95 1.19
CA ALA A 243 -11.17 -8.38 0.12
C ALA A 243 -11.49 -9.89 0.08
N SER A 244 -10.93 -10.69 0.99
CA SER A 244 -11.11 -12.15 1.01
C SER A 244 -11.82 -12.55 2.30
N GLY A 245 -13.05 -13.06 2.19
CA GLY A 245 -13.93 -13.26 3.32
C GLY A 245 -13.73 -14.64 3.93
N SER A 246 -13.44 -14.70 5.23
CA SER A 246 -14.14 -15.55 6.22
C SER A 246 -13.49 -15.44 7.60
N ILE A 247 -14.34 -15.17 8.60
CA ILE A 247 -14.13 -15.18 10.07
C ILE A 247 -13.51 -13.91 10.70
N VAL A 248 -14.28 -12.83 10.74
CA VAL A 248 -14.41 -12.07 12.00
C VAL A 248 -15.82 -12.34 12.50
N HIS A 249 -15.96 -13.25 13.47
CA HIS A 249 -17.21 -13.43 14.17
C HIS A 249 -17.65 -12.09 14.75
N SER A 250 -18.79 -11.59 14.26
CA SER A 250 -19.73 -10.69 14.91
C SER A 250 -19.30 -10.18 16.29
N VAL A 251 -18.81 -8.95 16.36
CA VAL A 251 -19.07 -8.11 17.53
C VAL A 251 -19.85 -6.90 17.05
N ASN A 252 -21.13 -6.97 17.38
CA ASN A 252 -22.16 -6.00 17.15
C ASN A 252 -21.79 -4.67 17.82
N THR A 253 -21.20 -3.73 17.09
CA THR A 253 -21.12 -2.34 17.51
C THR A 253 -21.14 -1.43 16.29
N GLU A 254 -22.26 -0.72 16.12
CA GLU A 254 -22.28 0.57 15.45
C GLU A 254 -21.29 1.50 16.19
N VAL A 255 -20.03 1.53 15.74
CA VAL A 255 -19.03 2.48 16.23
C VAL A 255 -18.77 3.49 15.11
N PRO A 256 -18.96 4.79 15.36
CA PRO A 256 -18.46 5.84 14.47
C PRO A 256 -16.93 5.71 14.35
N GLY A 257 -16.41 5.42 13.16
CA GLY A 257 -14.97 5.30 12.90
C GLY A 257 -14.44 3.92 12.54
N VAL A 258 -15.29 2.92 12.25
CA VAL A 258 -14.84 1.61 11.75
C VAL A 258 -14.65 1.67 10.22
N SER A 259 -13.49 1.21 9.76
CA SER A 259 -13.02 1.22 8.37
C SER A 259 -13.99 0.53 7.41
N LEU A 260 -14.51 1.30 6.44
CA LEU A 260 -15.44 0.88 5.39
C LEU A 260 -14.95 -0.34 4.58
N PHE A 261 -13.63 -0.59 4.56
CA PHE A 261 -13.08 -1.73 3.84
C PHE A 261 -13.39 -3.09 4.49
N THR A 262 -13.70 -3.10 5.79
CA THR A 262 -14.14 -4.33 6.50
C THR A 262 -15.50 -4.82 6.02
N ALA A 263 -16.32 -3.95 5.42
CA ALA A 263 -17.69 -4.25 5.01
C ALA A 263 -17.87 -4.44 3.50
N ILE A 264 -16.93 -3.99 2.67
CA ILE A 264 -17.22 -3.80 1.23
C ILE A 264 -16.87 -5.00 0.35
N VAL A 265 -16.14 -5.99 0.83
CA VAL A 265 -15.77 -7.12 -0.03
C VAL A 265 -16.46 -8.42 0.35
N GLY A 266 -17.78 -8.29 0.50
CA GLY A 266 -18.71 -9.41 0.37
C GLY A 266 -19.20 -9.66 -1.06
N LEU A 267 -18.75 -8.89 -2.07
CA LEU A 267 -19.42 -8.88 -3.39
C LEU A 267 -18.53 -8.93 -4.65
N ALA A 268 -17.19 -8.99 -4.56
CA ALA A 268 -16.35 -9.23 -5.74
C ALA A 268 -15.90 -10.70 -5.76
N ASN A 269 -16.36 -11.44 -6.77
CA ASN A 269 -16.16 -12.88 -7.01
C ASN A 269 -14.78 -13.42 -6.57
N GLN A 270 -14.73 -14.07 -5.40
CA GLN A 270 -13.55 -14.78 -4.86
C GLN A 270 -13.37 -16.20 -5.44
N PHE A 271 -13.59 -16.34 -6.75
CA PHE A 271 -13.13 -17.53 -7.44
C PHE A 271 -12.31 -17.04 -8.63
N PRO A 272 -10.97 -16.90 -8.48
CA PRO A 272 -10.13 -16.71 -9.64
C PRO A 272 -10.52 -17.77 -10.68
N SER A 273 -10.73 -17.35 -11.93
CA SER A 273 -10.81 -18.34 -13.01
C SER A 273 -9.52 -19.15 -12.96
N PRO A 274 -9.54 -20.47 -13.23
CA PRO A 274 -8.32 -21.25 -13.43
C PRO A 274 -7.34 -20.61 -14.44
N ASP A 275 -7.85 -19.73 -15.31
CA ASP A 275 -7.10 -19.02 -16.33
C ASP A 275 -6.36 -17.76 -15.82
N ASN A 276 -6.58 -17.33 -14.58
CA ASN A 276 -5.88 -16.17 -14.04
C ASN A 276 -4.42 -16.53 -13.70
N SER A 277 -3.48 -15.67 -14.10
CA SER A 277 -2.05 -15.87 -13.91
C SER A 277 -1.62 -15.55 -12.46
N VAL A 278 -2.06 -16.38 -11.51
CA VAL A 278 -1.75 -16.21 -10.08
C VAL A 278 -0.48 -16.97 -9.70
N PHE A 279 0.51 -16.24 -9.19
CA PHE A 279 1.70 -16.78 -8.56
C PHE A 279 1.58 -16.67 -7.04
N GLU A 280 1.60 -17.81 -6.36
CA GLU A 280 1.53 -17.91 -4.91
C GLU A 280 2.90 -18.31 -4.36
N SER A 281 3.39 -17.60 -3.34
CA SER A 281 4.57 -18.01 -2.58
C SER A 281 4.40 -17.73 -1.09
N ARG A 282 5.19 -18.43 -0.29
CA ARG A 282 5.26 -18.26 1.16
C ARG A 282 6.38 -17.30 1.53
N SER A 283 6.05 -16.21 2.19
CA SER A 283 7.02 -15.27 2.78
C SER A 283 7.58 -15.80 4.10
N ASP A 284 8.79 -15.37 4.46
CA ASP A 284 9.39 -15.67 5.76
C ASP A 284 8.78 -14.84 6.91
N VAL A 285 7.91 -13.87 6.59
CA VAL A 285 7.25 -13.02 7.57
C VAL A 285 6.17 -13.79 8.33
N PRO A 286 6.23 -13.86 9.68
CA PRO A 286 5.23 -14.54 10.48
C PRO A 286 3.93 -13.73 10.60
N PHE A 287 2.80 -14.42 10.78
CA PHE A 287 1.49 -13.80 10.98
C PHE A 287 1.49 -12.80 12.13
N ARG A 288 2.25 -13.10 13.19
CA ARG A 288 2.39 -12.21 14.35
C ARG A 288 2.93 -10.83 13.96
N GLU A 289 3.91 -10.78 13.06
CA GLU A 289 4.51 -9.52 12.61
C GLU A 289 3.51 -8.67 11.82
N LEU A 290 2.65 -9.31 11.01
CA LEU A 290 1.51 -8.62 10.40
C LEU A 290 0.57 -8.07 11.48
N SER A 291 0.19 -8.88 12.47
CA SER A 291 -0.74 -8.45 13.52
C SER A 291 -0.19 -7.30 14.38
N ASP A 292 1.11 -7.31 14.67
CA ASP A 292 1.80 -6.29 15.47
C ASP A 292 1.97 -4.97 14.69
N THR A 293 1.82 -5.00 13.36
CA THR A 293 1.96 -3.84 12.45
C THR A 293 0.63 -3.34 11.90
N ASN A 294 -0.48 -3.59 12.60
CA ASN A 294 -1.84 -3.27 12.14
C ASN A 294 -2.15 -3.90 10.77
N TYR A 295 -1.74 -5.16 10.60
CA TYR A 295 -1.89 -5.94 9.39
C TYR A 295 -1.23 -5.29 8.17
N ASN A 296 0.03 -4.85 8.32
CA ASN A 296 0.79 -4.30 7.19
C ASN A 296 1.24 -5.41 6.24
N HIS A 297 0.35 -5.83 5.35
CA HIS A 297 0.65 -6.91 4.40
C HIS A 297 1.68 -6.56 3.31
N THR A 298 2.17 -5.31 3.23
CA THR A 298 3.32 -4.97 2.36
C THR A 298 4.57 -5.79 2.70
N LEU A 299 4.70 -6.22 3.96
CA LEU A 299 5.85 -6.98 4.46
C LEU A 299 6.05 -8.32 3.73
N LEU A 300 4.96 -8.93 3.23
CA LEU A 300 5.02 -10.22 2.54
C LEU A 300 5.64 -10.12 1.14
N TYR A 301 5.42 -9.00 0.45
CA TYR A 301 5.54 -8.97 -1.00
C TYR A 301 6.95 -8.73 -1.54
N ASP A 302 7.91 -8.37 -0.69
CA ASP A 302 9.33 -8.38 -1.07
C ASP A 302 9.82 -9.84 -1.27
N ASP A 303 9.45 -10.76 -0.37
CA ASP A 303 9.79 -12.19 -0.49
C ASP A 303 9.07 -12.82 -1.69
N VAL A 304 7.75 -12.66 -1.76
CA VAL A 304 6.92 -13.24 -2.84
C VAL A 304 7.40 -12.77 -4.21
N ALA A 305 7.77 -11.49 -4.34
CA ALA A 305 8.28 -10.96 -5.59
C ALA A 305 9.66 -11.53 -5.94
N LYS A 306 10.58 -11.67 -4.97
CA LYS A 306 11.88 -12.33 -5.20
C LYS A 306 11.71 -13.79 -5.60
N ASP A 307 10.73 -14.49 -5.03
CA ASP A 307 10.42 -15.87 -5.39
C ASP A 307 9.86 -15.97 -6.80
N PHE A 308 8.96 -15.06 -7.17
CA PHE A 308 8.49 -14.95 -8.55
C PHE A 308 9.67 -14.73 -9.48
N ASP A 309 10.55 -13.76 -9.20
CA ASP A 309 11.71 -13.45 -10.03
C ASP A 309 12.61 -14.68 -10.26
N LYS A 310 12.83 -15.49 -9.21
CA LYS A 310 13.62 -16.75 -9.27
C LYS A 310 12.88 -17.93 -9.88
N SER A 311 11.54 -17.91 -9.91
CA SER A 311 10.73 -19.04 -10.36
C SER A 311 11.03 -19.44 -11.81
N SER A 312 11.06 -20.74 -12.08
CA SER A 312 11.14 -21.31 -13.43
C SER A 312 9.81 -21.89 -13.90
N ASP A 313 8.69 -21.51 -13.25
CA ASP A 313 7.37 -22.00 -13.62
C ASP A 313 7.02 -21.56 -15.06
N PRO A 314 6.80 -22.52 -15.99
CA PRO A 314 6.60 -22.23 -17.39
C PRO A 314 5.36 -21.38 -17.67
N ARG A 315 4.36 -21.39 -16.77
CA ARG A 315 3.14 -20.56 -16.89
C ARG A 315 3.45 -19.07 -16.99
N PHE A 316 4.57 -18.63 -16.40
CA PHE A 316 4.95 -17.21 -16.34
C PHE A 316 6.08 -16.84 -17.32
N THR A 317 6.44 -17.72 -18.25
CA THR A 317 7.53 -17.47 -19.21
C THR A 317 7.23 -16.23 -20.05
N ASP A 318 6.02 -16.12 -20.58
CA ASP A 318 5.63 -15.04 -21.49
C ASP A 318 5.53 -13.69 -20.77
N VAL A 319 4.99 -13.66 -19.56
CA VAL A 319 4.93 -12.43 -18.77
C VAL A 319 6.34 -11.96 -18.39
N LYS A 320 7.22 -12.86 -17.95
CA LYS A 320 8.63 -12.53 -17.66
C LYS A 320 9.36 -12.01 -18.89
N ALA A 321 9.20 -12.67 -20.04
CA ALA A 321 9.79 -12.23 -21.29
C ALA A 321 9.25 -10.85 -21.72
N SER A 322 7.94 -10.62 -21.60
CA SER A 322 7.35 -9.32 -21.91
C SER A 322 7.84 -8.23 -20.96
N MET A 323 8.04 -8.50 -19.68
CA MET A 323 8.56 -7.52 -18.72
C MET A 323 9.96 -7.02 -19.07
N GLN A 324 10.81 -7.83 -19.72
CA GLN A 324 12.17 -7.45 -20.09
C GLN A 324 12.23 -6.18 -20.97
N LYS A 325 11.18 -5.90 -21.74
CA LYS A 325 11.13 -4.71 -22.60
C LYS A 325 11.11 -3.40 -21.79
N PHE A 326 10.66 -3.44 -20.53
CA PHE A 326 10.64 -2.30 -19.61
C PHE A 326 11.92 -2.15 -18.78
N GLN A 327 12.94 -2.98 -19.04
CA GLN A 327 14.28 -2.78 -18.50
C GLN A 327 15.02 -1.73 -19.33
N GLY A 328 16.04 -1.10 -18.75
CA GLY A 328 16.82 -0.06 -19.41
C GLY A 328 17.15 1.08 -18.46
N THR A 329 16.94 2.31 -18.90
CA THR A 329 17.24 3.51 -18.11
C THR A 329 15.97 4.31 -17.86
N VAL A 330 15.74 4.71 -16.61
CA VAL A 330 14.69 5.68 -16.28
C VAL A 330 15.14 7.06 -16.74
N VAL A 331 14.40 7.64 -17.68
CA VAL A 331 14.72 8.93 -18.32
C VAL A 331 13.81 10.06 -17.86
N ASP A 332 12.70 9.76 -17.21
CA ASP A 332 11.76 10.74 -16.67
C ASP A 332 10.92 10.09 -15.55
N VAL A 333 10.57 10.86 -14.53
CA VAL A 333 9.78 10.39 -13.37
C VAL A 333 8.73 11.43 -13.01
N SER A 334 7.47 11.01 -13.04
CA SER A 334 6.35 11.72 -12.41
C SER A 334 6.09 11.10 -11.04
N PRO A 335 6.57 11.68 -9.92
CA PRO A 335 6.32 11.16 -8.58
C PRO A 335 4.84 11.31 -8.19
N SER A 336 4.40 10.66 -7.12
CA SER A 336 3.06 10.93 -6.56
C SER A 336 2.96 12.38 -6.09
N GLN A 337 1.82 13.02 -6.39
CA GLN A 337 1.57 14.45 -6.18
C GLN A 337 0.68 14.72 -4.98
#